data_AF-A0AAW5SIY6-F1
#
_entry.id   AF-A0AAW5SIY6-F1
#
_cell.length_a   1.000
_cell.length_b   1.000
_cell.length_c   1.000
_cell.angle_alpha   90.00
_cell.angle_beta   90.00
_cell.angle_gamma   90.00
#
_symmetry.space_group_name_H-M   'P 1'
#
loop_
_entity.id
_entity.type
_entity.pdbx_description
1 polymer ?
#
loop_
_entity_poly.entity_id
_entity_poly.type
_entity_poly.pdbx_seq_one_letter_code
_entity_poly.pdbx_strand_id
1 'polypeptide(L)'
;MLADNTTGAAAGGPISATESVTPLVELVALAAVNGWTVKASGSGLEWARGANRVVAKFSVSSQRPQYAGLFNYTDYERTGQPQLGTAVWRGVGNGGDRAQAHASLRRWFTQPQRELTDPTQW
;
A
#
# COMPACT_ATOMS: atom_id res chain seq x y z
N MET A 1 9.55 -56.54 38.20
CA MET A 1 9.09 -56.44 36.81
C MET A 1 8.90 -54.96 36.48
N LEU A 2 9.89 -54.35 35.83
CA LEU A 2 9.72 -53.07 35.16
C LEU A 2 9.13 -53.37 33.78
N ALA A 3 8.01 -52.75 33.43
CA ALA A 3 7.47 -52.72 32.08
C ALA A 3 7.22 -51.26 31.69
N ASP A 4 7.73 -50.92 30.52
CA ASP A 4 7.84 -49.60 29.91
C ASP A 4 6.53 -48.82 29.82
N ASN A 5 6.58 -47.56 30.25
CA ASN A 5 5.61 -46.54 29.88
C ASN A 5 6.17 -45.77 28.67
N THR A 6 5.95 -46.29 27.47
CA THR A 6 6.13 -45.53 26.23
C THR A 6 4.94 -45.77 25.32
N THR A 7 3.99 -44.84 25.27
CA THR A 7 3.17 -44.53 24.07
C THR A 7 2.38 -43.25 24.35
N GLY A 8 2.56 -42.25 23.48
CA GLY A 8 1.75 -41.04 23.49
C GLY A 8 2.49 -39.85 22.90
N ALA A 9 2.98 -40.01 21.67
CA ALA A 9 3.53 -38.92 20.88
C ALA A 9 2.55 -37.73 20.89
N ALA A 10 2.98 -36.60 21.44
CA ALA A 10 2.33 -35.33 21.20
C ALA A 10 2.43 -35.05 19.70
N ALA A 11 1.37 -35.34 18.96
CA ALA A 11 1.19 -34.90 17.60
C ALA A 11 1.05 -33.38 17.62
N GLY A 12 2.18 -32.69 17.59
CA GLY A 12 2.25 -31.32 17.10
C GLY A 12 1.78 -31.36 15.65
N GLY A 13 0.49 -31.06 15.44
CA GLY A 13 -0.08 -30.94 14.12
C GLY A 13 0.71 -29.92 13.29
N PRO A 14 0.75 -30.05 11.95
CA PRO A 14 1.47 -29.12 11.11
C PRO A 14 0.85 -27.73 11.24
N ILE A 15 1.48 -26.84 12.00
CA ILE A 15 1.30 -25.40 11.80
C ILE A 15 2.01 -25.03 10.50
N SER A 16 1.26 -25.01 9.40
CA SER A 16 1.61 -24.21 8.22
C SER A 16 0.40 -24.04 7.31
N ALA A 17 -0.61 -23.34 7.82
CA ALA A 17 -1.33 -22.42 6.95
C ALA A 17 -0.52 -21.13 6.98
N THR A 18 0.34 -20.91 5.98
CA THR A 18 0.86 -19.57 5.72
C THR A 18 -0.36 -18.68 5.52
N GLU A 19 -0.72 -17.86 6.51
CA GLU A 19 -1.85 -16.94 6.39
C GLU A 19 -1.64 -16.13 5.12
N SER A 20 -2.55 -16.30 4.16
CA SER A 20 -2.46 -15.56 2.90
C SER A 20 -2.65 -14.08 3.22
N VAL A 21 -1.56 -13.31 3.18
CA VAL A 21 -1.59 -11.87 3.41
C VAL A 21 -2.54 -11.24 2.40
N THR A 22 -3.53 -10.49 2.89
CA THR A 22 -4.48 -9.83 1.99
C THR A 22 -3.76 -8.73 1.20
N PRO A 23 -4.24 -8.38 -0.01
CA PRO A 23 -3.64 -7.30 -0.80
C PRO A 23 -3.54 -5.98 -0.04
N LEU A 24 -4.51 -5.66 0.82
CA LEU A 24 -4.45 -4.47 1.66
C LEU A 24 -3.30 -4.54 2.67
N VAL A 25 -3.14 -5.65 3.39
CA VAL A 25 -2.08 -5.80 4.41
C VAL A 25 -0.70 -5.74 3.75
N GLU A 26 -0.52 -6.40 2.60
CA GLU A 26 0.72 -6.34 1.82
C GLU A 26 1.06 -4.89 1.40
N LEU A 27 0.08 -4.15 0.89
CA LEU A 27 0.27 -2.76 0.47
C LEU A 27 0.57 -1.83 1.65
N VAL A 28 -0.10 -2.00 2.79
CA VAL A 28 0.17 -1.21 4.00
C VAL A 28 1.59 -1.47 4.52
N ALA A 29 2.02 -2.74 4.56
CA ALA A 29 3.37 -3.11 4.97
C ALA A 29 4.43 -2.55 4.00
N LEU A 30 4.21 -2.69 2.69
CA LEU A 30 5.11 -2.16 1.66
C LEU A 30 5.25 -0.64 1.76
N ALA A 31 4.14 0.07 1.95
CA ALA A 31 4.12 1.51 2.13
C ALA A 31 4.92 1.94 3.37
N ALA A 32 4.70 1.26 4.50
CA ALA A 32 5.40 1.56 5.75
C ALA A 32 6.92 1.35 5.65
N VAL A 33 7.37 0.24 5.06
CA VAL A 33 8.81 -0.03 4.84
C VAL A 33 9.46 1.03 3.97
N ASN A 34 8.71 1.63 3.05
CA ASN A 34 9.19 2.70 2.18
C ASN A 34 8.89 4.11 2.74
N GLY A 35 8.57 4.26 4.02
CA GLY A 35 8.43 5.56 4.67
C GLY A 35 7.17 6.34 4.31
N TRP A 36 6.13 5.68 3.79
CA TRP A 36 4.83 6.29 3.59
C TRP A 36 4.01 6.27 4.87
N THR A 37 3.37 7.39 5.18
CA THR A 37 2.40 7.48 6.29
C THR A 37 0.99 7.29 5.76
N VAL A 38 0.19 6.42 6.38
CA VAL A 38 -1.20 6.13 5.97
C VAL A 38 -2.21 6.74 6.93
N LYS A 39 -3.35 7.18 6.40
CA LYS A 39 -4.55 7.50 7.18
C LYS A 39 -5.81 7.05 6.46
N ALA A 40 -6.88 6.89 7.23
CA ALA A 40 -8.22 6.73 6.68
C ALA A 40 -8.70 8.04 6.05
N SER A 41 -9.40 7.95 4.93
CA SER A 41 -10.10 9.06 4.28
C SER A 41 -11.56 8.65 4.02
N GLY A 42 -12.45 9.62 3.83
CA GLY A 42 -13.88 9.34 3.59
C GLY A 42 -14.16 8.46 2.37
N SER A 43 -13.19 8.30 1.46
CA SER A 43 -13.30 7.49 0.25
C SER A 43 -12.43 6.22 0.24
N GLY A 44 -11.61 5.99 1.28
CA GLY A 44 -10.72 4.84 1.37
C GLY A 44 -9.49 5.10 2.25
N LEU A 45 -8.31 4.80 1.71
CA LEU A 45 -7.03 5.06 2.36
C LEU A 45 -6.23 6.09 1.59
N GLU A 46 -5.46 6.86 2.33
CA GLU A 46 -4.56 7.87 1.80
C GLU A 46 -3.17 7.71 2.41
N TRP A 47 -2.17 7.69 1.54
CA TRP A 47 -0.75 7.67 1.92
C TRP A 47 -0.08 8.98 1.50
N ALA A 48 0.88 9.43 2.30
CA ALA A 48 1.72 10.58 2.01
C ALA A 48 3.20 10.24 2.22
N ARG A 49 4.06 10.78 1.36
CA ARG A 49 5.53 10.73 1.48
C ARG A 49 6.17 11.86 0.68
N GLY A 50 6.78 12.81 1.38
CA GLY A 50 7.34 14.02 0.76
C GLY A 50 6.28 14.76 -0.07
N ALA A 51 6.59 15.01 -1.34
CA ALA A 51 5.70 15.60 -2.32
C ALA A 51 4.58 14.66 -2.84
N ASN A 52 4.62 13.37 -2.52
CA ASN A 52 3.69 12.40 -3.10
C ASN A 52 2.52 12.10 -2.18
N ARG A 53 1.33 11.93 -2.76
CA ARG A 53 0.13 11.46 -2.08
C ARG A 53 -0.54 10.38 -2.92
N VAL A 54 -0.89 9.25 -2.31
CA VAL A 54 -1.63 8.17 -2.96
C VAL A 54 -3.00 8.07 -2.30
N VAL A 55 -4.07 7.97 -3.08
CA VAL A 55 -5.41 7.69 -2.58
C VAL A 55 -5.89 6.41 -3.22
N ALA A 56 -6.42 5.47 -2.43
CA ALA A 56 -7.01 4.25 -2.96
C ALA A 56 -8.25 3.80 -2.21
N LYS A 57 -9.19 3.21 -2.94
CA LYS A 57 -10.41 2.59 -2.42
C LYS A 57 -10.30 1.08 -2.55
N PHE A 58 -10.73 0.36 -1.52
CA PHE A 58 -10.67 -1.10 -1.46
C PHE A 58 -12.08 -1.68 -1.36
N SER A 59 -12.24 -2.89 -1.91
CA SER A 59 -13.43 -3.72 -1.66
C SER A 59 -13.46 -4.13 -0.19
N VAL A 60 -14.59 -3.94 0.48
CA VAL A 60 -14.76 -4.31 1.90
C VAL A 60 -14.57 -5.83 2.11
N SER A 61 -15.13 -6.65 1.22
CA SER A 61 -15.16 -8.10 1.37
C SER A 61 -13.83 -8.78 1.02
N SER A 62 -13.14 -8.31 -0.03
CA SER A 62 -11.94 -8.96 -0.56
C SER A 62 -10.66 -8.19 -0.26
N GLN A 63 -10.77 -6.97 0.29
CA GLN A 63 -9.65 -6.06 0.55
C GLN A 63 -8.76 -5.82 -0.67
N ARG A 64 -9.31 -6.01 -1.88
CA ARG A 64 -8.64 -5.73 -3.14
C ARG A 64 -8.82 -4.26 -3.53
N PRO A 65 -7.80 -3.61 -4.09
CA PRO A 65 -7.94 -2.24 -4.59
C PRO A 65 -8.95 -2.22 -5.75
N GLN A 66 -9.85 -1.23 -5.70
CA GLN A 66 -10.85 -0.94 -6.74
C GLN A 66 -10.41 0.24 -7.60
N TYR A 67 -9.89 1.28 -6.96
CA TYR A 67 -9.42 2.52 -7.59
C TYR A 67 -8.21 3.02 -6.82
N ALA A 68 -7.24 3.59 -7.52
CA ALA A 68 -6.07 4.20 -6.91
C ALA A 68 -5.57 5.36 -7.77
N GLY A 69 -5.04 6.42 -7.15
CA GLY A 69 -4.44 7.56 -7.83
C GLY A 69 -3.22 8.07 -7.07
N LEU A 70 -2.21 8.51 -7.82
CA LEU A 70 -1.02 9.20 -7.33
C LEU A 70 -1.13 10.68 -7.66
N PHE A 71 -0.86 11.52 -6.67
CA PHE A 71 -0.84 12.97 -6.76
C PHE A 71 0.55 13.47 -6.36
N ASN A 72 1.08 14.41 -7.12
CA ASN A 72 2.37 15.03 -6.84
C ASN A 72 2.13 16.50 -6.50
N TYR A 73 2.69 16.94 -5.38
CA TYR A 73 2.65 18.29 -4.89
C TYR A 73 4.02 18.93 -5.03
N THR A 74 4.05 20.23 -5.26
CA THR A 74 5.27 21.03 -5.28
C THR A 74 5.04 22.31 -4.49
N ASP A 75 6.10 22.95 -4.03
CA ASP A 75 6.04 24.30 -3.48
C ASP A 75 6.66 25.28 -4.48
N TYR A 76 6.03 25.39 -5.65
CA TYR A 76 6.55 26.19 -6.76
C TYR A 76 6.73 27.67 -6.37
N GLU A 77 5.79 28.21 -5.61
CA GLU A 77 5.82 29.60 -5.14
C GLU A 77 6.68 29.81 -3.87
N ARG A 78 7.33 28.76 -3.34
CA ARG A 78 8.18 28.79 -2.12
C ARG A 78 7.46 29.35 -0.89
N THR A 79 6.19 29.00 -0.76
CA THR A 79 5.30 29.43 0.33
C THR A 79 5.35 28.50 1.54
N GLY A 80 6.07 27.38 1.43
CA GLY A 80 6.02 26.27 2.39
C GLY A 80 4.73 25.46 2.34
N GLN A 81 3.79 25.80 1.45
CA GLN A 81 2.51 25.12 1.32
C GLN A 81 2.52 24.18 0.09
N PRO A 82 2.08 22.92 0.23
CA PRO A 82 2.04 22.00 -0.89
C PRO A 82 0.96 22.42 -1.90
N GLN A 83 1.37 22.82 -3.09
CA GLN A 83 0.50 23.13 -4.22
C GLN A 83 0.38 21.89 -5.09
N LEU A 84 -0.83 21.55 -5.53
CA LEU A 84 -0.99 20.43 -6.44
C LEU A 84 -0.33 20.80 -7.77
N GLY A 85 0.77 20.12 -8.10
CA GLY A 85 1.42 20.27 -9.39
C GLY A 85 0.55 19.74 -10.53
N THR A 86 1.10 19.61 -11.74
CA THR A 86 0.43 18.83 -12.80
C THR A 86 0.13 17.43 -12.26
N ALA A 87 -1.15 17.17 -11.96
CA ALA A 87 -1.56 15.89 -11.42
C ALA A 87 -1.26 14.83 -12.48
N VAL A 88 -0.27 13.97 -12.21
CA VAL A 88 -0.05 12.78 -13.01
C VAL A 88 -1.12 11.77 -12.57
N TRP A 89 -2.35 11.97 -13.05
CA TRP A 89 -3.41 10.98 -12.97
C TRP A 89 -2.99 9.77 -13.82
N ARG A 90 -2.22 8.85 -13.23
CA ARG A 90 -2.02 7.49 -13.75
C ARG A 90 -2.81 6.49 -12.91
N GLY A 91 -3.99 6.90 -12.47
CA GLY A 91 -4.85 6.13 -11.58
C GLY A 91 -6.05 5.59 -12.33
N VAL A 92 -6.10 4.26 -12.48
CA VAL A 92 -7.16 3.50 -13.14
C VAL A 92 -8.54 3.95 -12.65
N GLY A 93 -9.22 4.76 -13.45
CA GLY A 93 -10.50 5.40 -13.11
C GLY A 93 -11.41 5.45 -14.33
N ASN A 94 -11.77 4.28 -14.86
CA ASN A 94 -12.94 4.00 -15.71
C ASN A 94 -12.94 2.52 -16.15
N GLY A 95 -12.82 1.59 -15.20
CA GLY A 95 -12.98 0.14 -15.48
C GLY A 95 -11.71 -0.66 -15.78
N GLY A 96 -10.51 -0.17 -15.44
CA GLY A 96 -9.30 -1.00 -15.53
C GLY A 96 -9.24 -2.08 -14.43
N ASP A 97 -8.49 -3.13 -14.72
CA ASP A 97 -8.44 -4.36 -13.91
C ASP A 97 -7.94 -4.09 -12.47
N ARG A 98 -8.56 -4.73 -11.48
CA ARG A 98 -8.14 -4.72 -10.07
C ARG A 98 -6.66 -5.09 -9.91
N ALA A 99 -6.15 -5.96 -10.79
CA ALA A 99 -4.74 -6.32 -10.85
C ALA A 99 -3.84 -5.11 -11.22
N GLN A 100 -4.28 -4.24 -12.11
CA GLN A 100 -3.54 -3.03 -12.48
C GLN A 100 -3.50 -2.03 -11.33
N ALA A 101 -4.61 -1.85 -10.60
CA ALA A 101 -4.63 -0.98 -9.42
C ALA A 101 -3.64 -1.46 -8.35
N HIS A 102 -3.59 -2.77 -8.11
CA HIS A 102 -2.63 -3.37 -7.18
C HIS A 102 -1.18 -3.18 -7.65
N ALA A 103 -0.89 -3.48 -8.93
CA ALA A 103 0.44 -3.31 -9.50
C ALA A 103 0.92 -1.85 -9.48
N SER A 104 0.03 -0.89 -9.80
CA SER A 104 0.34 0.54 -9.72
C SER A 104 0.68 0.98 -8.30
N LEU A 105 -0.11 0.56 -7.31
CA LEU A 105 0.15 0.87 -5.90
C LEU A 105 1.52 0.36 -5.45
N ARG A 106 1.87 -0.89 -5.79
CA ARG A 106 3.21 -1.44 -5.50
C ARG A 106 4.31 -0.59 -6.12
N ARG A 107 4.18 -0.26 -7.40
CA ARG A 107 5.16 0.57 -8.12
C ARG A 107 5.33 1.94 -7.47
N TRP A 108 4.25 2.60 -7.09
CA TRP A 108 4.31 3.91 -6.46
C TRP A 108 4.93 3.86 -5.07
N PHE A 109 4.61 2.85 -4.24
CA PHE A 109 5.20 2.76 -2.92
C PHE A 109 6.72 2.52 -2.93
N THR A 110 7.24 1.90 -3.99
CA THR A 110 8.68 1.67 -4.18
C THR A 110 9.40 2.74 -4.97
N GLN A 111 8.71 3.77 -5.48
CA GLN A 111 9.36 4.82 -6.25
C GLN A 111 10.22 5.73 -5.34
N PRO A 112 11.27 6.37 -5.87
CA PRO A 112 12.05 7.35 -5.12
C PRO A 112 11.16 8.45 -4.52
N GLN A 113 11.50 8.89 -3.31
CA GLN A 113 10.84 10.03 -2.70
C GLN A 113 11.06 11.27 -3.56
N ARG A 114 10.00 12.06 -3.68
CA ARG A 114 10.08 13.40 -4.27
C ARG A 114 10.03 14.43 -3.16
N GLU A 115 10.84 15.45 -3.28
CA GLU A 115 10.80 16.63 -2.43
C GLU A 115 9.85 17.67 -3.02
N LEU A 116 9.30 18.56 -2.17
CA LEU A 116 8.41 19.63 -2.61
C LEU A 116 9.10 20.62 -3.57
N THR A 117 10.44 20.66 -3.54
CA THR A 117 11.27 21.48 -4.41
C THR A 117 11.55 20.84 -5.78
N ASP A 118 11.15 19.58 -5.99
CA ASP A 118 11.45 18.88 -7.24
C ASP A 118 10.60 19.42 -8.40
N PRO A 119 11.17 19.52 -9.62
CA PRO A 119 10.44 19.99 -10.80
C PRO A 119 9.25 19.07 -11.13
N THR A 120 8.13 19.67 -11.52
CA THR A 120 6.84 18.99 -11.70
C THR A 120 6.80 17.96 -12.84
N GLN A 121 7.70 18.06 -13.83
CA GLN A 121 7.65 17.26 -15.06
C GLN A 121 8.79 16.23 -15.19
N TRP A 122 8.45 15.09 -15.79
CA TRP A 122 9.35 14.14 -16.44
C TRP A 122 9.01 14.13 -17.93
#